data_AF-A0A644VJB1-F1
#
_entry.id   AF-A0A644VJB1-F1
#
_cell.length_a   1.000
_cell.length_b   1.000
_cell.length_c   1.000
_cell.angle_alpha   90.00
_cell.angle_beta   90.00
_cell.angle_gamma   90.00
#
_symmetry.space_group_name_H-M   'P 1'
#
loop_
_entity.id
_entity.type
_entity.pdbx_description
1 polymer ?
#
loop_
_entity_poly.entity_id
_entity_poly.type
_entity_poly.pdbx_seq_one_letter_code
_entity_poly.pdbx_strand_id
1 'polypeptide(L)'
;MSQAHKTAPCEGCENRRPELAPENWETWELWLALRTQWRTASITTDKYCKVIKTGLDYSSLFLVAKTLEIEVTPALLSKIRALESATLSKEGGEK
;
A
#
# COMPACT_ATOMS: atom_id res chain seq x y z
N MET A 1 -23.06 -2.45 27.85
CA MET A 1 -23.92 -1.72 26.87
C MET A 1 -23.45 -2.11 25.48
N SER A 2 -24.21 -2.94 24.77
CA SER A 2 -23.88 -3.40 23.42
C SER A 2 -24.48 -2.40 22.42
N GLN A 3 -23.63 -1.70 21.66
CA GLN A 3 -24.07 -0.79 20.62
C GLN A 3 -24.38 -1.62 19.37
N ALA A 4 -25.66 -1.73 19.02
CA ALA A 4 -26.08 -2.39 17.80
C ALA A 4 -25.59 -1.60 16.58
N HIS A 5 -24.62 -2.16 15.86
CA HIS A 5 -24.11 -1.62 14.61
C HIS A 5 -25.24 -1.69 13.57
N LYS A 6 -25.87 -0.55 13.25
CA LYS A 6 -26.86 -0.50 12.17
C LYS A 6 -26.13 -0.70 10.85
N THR A 7 -26.34 -1.83 10.19
CA THR A 7 -25.87 -2.08 8.83
C THR A 7 -26.63 -1.16 7.89
N ALA A 8 -25.98 -0.11 7.39
CA ALA A 8 -26.55 0.70 6.31
C ALA A 8 -26.66 -0.17 5.04
N PRO A 9 -27.75 -0.05 4.26
CA PRO A 9 -27.87 -0.75 2.99
C PRO A 9 -26.74 -0.27 2.06
N CYS A 10 -25.83 -1.17 1.70
CA CYS A 10 -24.66 -0.86 0.87
C CYS A 10 -24.91 -1.05 -0.63
N GLU A 11 -26.12 -1.48 -1.02
CA GLU A 11 -26.55 -1.56 -2.41
C GLU A 11 -26.56 -0.15 -3.03
N GLY A 12 -25.73 0.04 -4.05
CA GLY A 12 -25.60 1.33 -4.76
C GLY A 12 -24.74 2.39 -4.05
N CYS A 13 -24.02 2.04 -2.99
CA CYS A 13 -23.11 3.00 -2.34
C CYS A 13 -21.97 3.39 -3.28
N GLU A 14 -21.84 4.68 -3.59
CA GLU A 14 -20.74 5.26 -4.38
C GLU A 14 -19.36 4.94 -3.76
N ASN A 15 -19.31 4.84 -2.43
CA ASN A 15 -18.10 4.51 -1.66
C ASN A 15 -18.00 3.02 -1.31
N ARG A 16 -18.70 2.13 -2.03
CA ARG A 16 -18.56 0.69 -1.82
C ARG A 16 -17.12 0.28 -2.09
N ARG A 17 -16.48 -0.32 -1.08
CA ARG A 17 -15.12 -0.84 -1.22
C ARG A 17 -15.07 -1.85 -2.39
N PRO A 18 -14.12 -1.73 -3.33
CA PRO A 18 -13.93 -2.73 -4.36
C PRO A 18 -13.67 -4.11 -3.74
N GLU A 19 -14.21 -5.15 -4.35
CA GLU A 19 -13.92 -6.52 -3.97
C GLU A 19 -12.47 -6.85 -4.35
N LEU A 20 -11.72 -7.41 -3.40
CA LEU A 20 -10.35 -7.84 -3.65
C LEU A 20 -10.38 -9.27 -4.17
N ALA A 21 -9.85 -9.48 -5.38
CA ALA A 21 -9.75 -10.82 -5.93
C ALA A 21 -8.92 -11.74 -4.99
N PRO A 22 -9.34 -12.99 -4.74
CA PRO A 22 -8.71 -13.87 -3.75
C PRO A 22 -7.20 -14.02 -3.92
N GLU A 23 -6.72 -14.07 -5.16
CA GLU A 23 -5.30 -14.18 -5.51
C GLU A 23 -4.44 -12.96 -5.16
N ASN A 24 -5.08 -11.85 -4.75
CA ASN A 24 -4.41 -10.62 -4.35
C ASN A 24 -4.40 -10.42 -2.83
N TRP A 25 -4.99 -11.33 -2.06
CA TRP A 25 -5.12 -11.16 -0.61
C TRP A 25 -3.77 -11.03 0.09
N GLU A 26 -2.85 -11.95 -0.15
CA GLU A 26 -1.50 -11.93 0.44
C GLU A 26 -0.70 -10.70 0.00
N THR A 27 -0.82 -10.31 -1.28
CA THR A 27 -0.18 -9.09 -1.79
C THR A 27 -0.71 -7.86 -1.04
N TRP A 28 -2.02 -7.78 -0.85
CA TRP A 28 -2.67 -6.68 -0.17
C TRP A 28 -2.30 -6.61 1.31
N GLU A 29 -2.29 -7.75 1.99
CA GLU A 29 -1.90 -7.84 3.40
C GLU A 29 -0.45 -7.41 3.60
N LEU A 30 0.48 -7.95 2.80
CA LEU A 30 1.88 -7.56 2.83
C LEU A 30 2.05 -6.07 2.51
N TRP A 31 1.35 -5.55 1.51
CA TRP A 31 1.37 -4.13 1.14
C TRP A 31 0.93 -3.23 2.30
N LEU A 32 -0.14 -3.60 3.01
CA LEU A 32 -0.62 -2.85 4.18
C LEU A 32 0.39 -2.87 5.33
N ALA A 33 1.10 -3.98 5.53
CA ALA A 33 2.15 -4.10 6.54
C ALA A 33 3.40 -3.26 6.20
N LEU A 34 3.68 -3.04 4.91
CA LEU A 34 4.83 -2.25 4.45
C LEU A 34 4.60 -0.73 4.42
N ARG A 35 3.42 -0.24 4.80
CA ARG A 35 3.06 1.20 4.71
C ARG A 35 4.04 2.15 5.41
N THR A 36 4.82 1.68 6.37
CA THR A 36 5.82 2.49 7.10
C THR A 36 7.25 2.32 6.58
N GLN A 37 7.48 1.42 5.61
CA GLN A 37 8.81 1.02 5.13
C GLN A 37 9.18 1.73 3.82
N TRP A 38 8.80 3.00 3.67
CA TRP A 38 9.17 3.81 2.52
C TRP A 38 10.55 4.41 2.72
N ARG A 39 11.41 4.27 1.70
CA ARG A 39 12.62 5.06 1.56
C ARG A 39 12.23 6.46 1.12
N THR A 40 12.88 7.44 1.74
CA THR A 40 12.61 8.86 1.49
C THR A 40 13.89 9.61 1.18
N ALA A 41 13.79 10.62 0.34
CA ALA A 41 14.84 11.61 0.13
C ALA A 41 14.28 13.00 0.43
N SER A 42 15.11 13.87 1.01
CA SER A 42 14.77 15.27 1.24
C SER A 42 15.36 16.11 0.12
N ILE A 43 14.50 16.87 -0.56
CA ILE A 43 14.91 17.90 -1.52
C ILE A 43 14.77 19.25 -0.83
N THR A 44 15.90 19.91 -0.60
CA THR A 44 15.94 21.24 -0.01
C THR A 44 16.45 22.24 -1.04
N THR A 45 15.69 23.31 -1.24
CA THR A 45 16.03 24.45 -2.07
C THR A 45 15.98 25.72 -1.23
N ASP A 46 16.37 26.85 -1.82
CA ASP A 46 16.17 28.19 -1.24
C ASP A 46 14.69 28.55 -1.02
N LYS A 47 13.75 27.85 -1.68
CA LYS A 47 12.31 28.17 -1.67
C LYS A 47 11.46 27.21 -0.86
N TYR A 48 11.84 25.93 -0.80
CA TYR A 48 11.07 24.91 -0.08
C TYR A 48 11.95 23.73 0.31
N CYS A 49 11.48 23.01 1.33
CA CYS A 49 11.96 21.69 1.70
C CYS A 49 10.81 20.70 1.49
N LYS A 50 11.04 19.63 0.73
CA LYS A 50 10.06 18.56 0.47
C LYS A 50 10.71 17.20 0.70
N VAL A 51 10.06 16.37 1.50
CA VAL A 51 10.39 14.94 1.60
C VAL A 51 9.60 14.20 0.52
N ILE A 52 10.29 13.43 -0.30
CA ILE A 52 9.68 12.58 -1.33
C ILE A 52 9.96 11.11 -1.03
N LYS A 53 9.00 10.25 -1.35
CA LYS A 53 9.23 8.81 -1.36
C LYS A 53 10.00 8.44 -2.63
N THR A 54 10.95 7.54 -2.49
CA THR A 54 11.78 7.07 -3.62
C THR A 54 11.56 5.59 -3.92
N GLY A 55 10.98 4.84 -2.99
CA GLY A 55 10.61 3.44 -3.15
C GLY A 55 10.40 2.75 -1.81
N LEU A 56 9.98 1.49 -1.82
CA LEU A 56 9.88 0.62 -0.66
C LEU A 56 11.25 0.08 -0.27
N ASP A 57 11.44 -0.17 1.02
CA ASP A 57 12.56 -0.94 1.50
C ASP A 57 12.35 -2.44 1.27
N TYR A 58 12.87 -2.96 0.16
CA TYR A 58 12.77 -4.38 -0.20
C TYR A 58 13.48 -5.30 0.79
N SER A 59 14.47 -4.82 1.56
CA SER A 59 15.08 -5.61 2.63
C SER A 59 14.07 -5.90 3.74
N SER A 60 13.32 -4.89 4.17
CA SER A 60 12.23 -5.05 5.14
C SER A 60 11.05 -5.87 4.58
N LEU A 61 10.78 -5.81 3.28
CA LEU A 61 9.73 -6.61 2.63
C LEU A 61 9.85 -8.10 2.94
N PHE A 62 11.04 -8.69 2.78
CA PHE A 62 11.23 -10.12 3.02
C PHE A 62 11.11 -10.49 4.51
N LEU A 63 11.51 -9.59 5.42
CA LEU A 63 11.35 -9.81 6.85
C LEU A 63 9.88 -9.78 7.26
N VAL A 64 9.11 -8.79 6.79
CA VAL A 64 7.68 -8.67 7.06
C VAL A 64 6.91 -9.85 6.46
N ALA A 65 7.22 -10.25 5.22
CA ALA A 65 6.60 -11.40 4.59
C ALA A 65 6.84 -12.69 5.40
N LYS A 66 8.08 -12.88 5.92
CA LYS A 66 8.39 -13.98 6.81
C LYS A 66 7.57 -13.95 8.11
N THR A 67 7.37 -12.77 8.71
CA THR A 67 6.54 -12.62 9.93
C THR A 67 5.07 -12.93 9.68
N LEU A 68 4.57 -12.66 8.47
CA LEU A 68 3.20 -12.93 8.06
C LEU A 68 3.01 -14.34 7.47
N GLU A 69 4.08 -15.15 7.41
CA GLU A 69 4.07 -16.47 6.78
C GLU A 69 3.65 -16.44 5.29
N ILE A 70 3.91 -15.32 4.61
CA ILE A 70 3.61 -15.12 3.19
C ILE A 70 4.83 -15.50 2.33
N GLU A 71 4.63 -16.39 1.36
CA GLU A 71 5.68 -16.74 0.39
C GLU A 71 5.84 -15.62 -0.66
N VAL A 72 7.05 -15.05 -0.75
CA VAL A 72 7.35 -14.03 -1.76
C VAL A 72 7.70 -14.70 -3.10
N THR A 73 6.68 -14.93 -3.91
CA THR A 73 6.84 -15.41 -5.30
C THR A 73 7.19 -14.27 -6.27
N PRO A 74 7.74 -14.57 -7.46
CA PRO A 74 7.96 -13.55 -8.49
C PRO A 74 6.67 -12.81 -8.90
N ALA A 75 5.53 -13.49 -8.90
CA ALA A 75 4.24 -12.90 -9.21
C ALA A 75 3.79 -11.92 -8.12
N LEU A 76 3.92 -12.30 -6.84
CA LEU A 76 3.62 -11.41 -5.72
C LEU A 76 4.53 -10.17 -5.73
N LEU A 77 5.83 -10.37 -5.98
CA LEU A 77 6.80 -9.26 -6.08
C LEU A 77 6.45 -8.29 -7.22
N SER A 78 5.98 -8.81 -8.36
CA SER A 78 5.50 -7.99 -9.48
C SER A 78 4.30 -7.13 -9.09
N LYS A 79 3.34 -7.70 -8.35
CA LYS A 79 2.17 -6.95 -7.84
C LYS A 79 2.58 -5.87 -6.84
N ILE A 80 3.53 -6.14 -5.95
CA ILE A 80 4.07 -5.12 -5.02
C ILE A 80 4.74 -3.97 -5.79
N ARG A 81 5.54 -4.26 -6.82
CA ARG A 81 6.15 -3.23 -7.70
C ARG A 81 5.10 -2.38 -8.40
N ALA A 82 4.00 -2.98 -8.84
CA ALA A 82 2.89 -2.24 -9.45
C ALA A 82 2.23 -1.28 -8.46
N LEU A 83 1.99 -1.71 -7.22
CA LEU A 83 1.45 -0.86 -6.16
C LEU A 83 2.42 0.27 -5.76
N GLU A 84 3.71 -0.03 -5.68
CA GLU A 84 4.77 0.95 -5.46
C GLU A 84 4.76 2.02 -6.54
N SER A 85 4.83 1.61 -7.81
CA SER A 85 4.82 2.54 -8.94
C SER A 85 3.55 3.40 -8.96
N ALA A 86 2.37 2.80 -8.75
CA ALA A 86 1.11 3.54 -8.73
C ALA A 86 1.05 4.57 -7.59
N THR A 87 1.65 4.27 -6.44
CA THR A 87 1.72 5.19 -5.30
C THR A 87 2.66 6.36 -5.61
N LEU A 88 3.85 6.06 -6.13
CA LEU A 88 4.84 7.09 -6.47
C LEU A 88 4.32 8.02 -7.59
N SER A 89 3.61 7.48 -8.59
CA SER A 89 2.99 8.29 -9.65
C SER A 89 1.96 9.28 -9.10
N LYS A 90 1.14 8.89 -8.12
CA LYS A 90 0.16 9.79 -7.48
C LYS A 90 0.84 10.90 -6.66
N GLU A 91 1.95 10.59 -5.99
CA GLU A 91 2.71 11.57 -5.21
C GLU A 91 3.54 12.54 -6.06
N GLY A 92 3.93 12.11 -7.27
CA GLY A 92 4.59 12.94 -8.27
C GLY A 92 3.69 14.03 -8.87
N GLY A 93 2.38 13.96 -8.62
CA GLY A 93 1.36 14.76 -9.29
C GLY A 93 1.11 14.22 -10.70
N GLU A 94 -0.09 13.67 -10.93
CA GLU A 94 -0.61 13.65 -12.30
C GLU A 94 -0.58 15.08 -12.84
N LYS A 95 0.05 15.26 -14.00
CA LYS A 95 -0.18 16.44 -14.83
C LYS A 95 -1.49 16.28 -15.58
#